data_AF-A0A1C4VY70-F1
#
_entry.id   AF-A0A1C4VY70-F1
#
_cell.length_a   1.000
_cell.length_b   1.000
_cell.length_c   1.000
_cell.angle_alpha   90.00
_cell.angle_beta   90.00
_cell.angle_gamma   90.00
#
_symmetry.space_group_name_H-M   'P 1'
#
loop_
_entity.id
_entity.type
_entity.pdbx_description
1 polymer ?
#
loop_
_entity_poly.entity_id
_entity_poly.type
_entity_poly.pdbx_seq_one_letter_code
_entity_poly.pdbx_strand_id
1 'polypeptide(L)'
;MRTNTMLRNTVLTAAGFAATTIGIAAPAIAAQATPAEKTAQVSTDRKGHGERELDVRYEAQPNFYYCGPAATRNALSVLGKNIDVDAMAKEMGTTEAGTNSINDITPVLNKETGKHYRSVEIRDGKADDKQTDTLRADIVRTVDDGRAVVANIAGTTTDTDG
;
A
#
# COMPACT_ATOMS: atom_id res chain seq x y z
N MET A 1 40.70 -9.17 32.84
CA MET A 1 40.09 -8.86 34.14
C MET A 1 39.21 -7.62 33.97
N ARG A 2 37.97 -7.69 34.48
CA ARG A 2 36.87 -6.69 34.49
C ARG A 2 35.87 -6.69 33.32
N THR A 3 34.92 -7.61 33.48
CA THR A 3 33.51 -7.56 33.10
C THR A 3 32.86 -6.21 33.47
N ASN A 4 31.90 -5.73 32.67
CA ASN A 4 30.74 -5.02 33.20
C ASN A 4 29.55 -5.05 32.23
N THR A 5 28.65 -5.99 32.51
CA THR A 5 27.28 -6.07 32.03
C THR A 5 26.43 -5.08 32.84
N MET A 6 25.65 -4.23 32.19
CA MET A 6 24.64 -3.39 32.87
C MET A 6 23.30 -3.57 32.18
N LEU A 7 22.51 -4.54 32.67
CA LEU A 7 21.06 -4.54 32.53
C LEU A 7 20.50 -3.45 33.46
N ARG A 8 19.54 -2.67 32.97
CA ARG A 8 18.70 -1.80 33.81
C ARG A 8 17.23 -2.11 33.57
N ASN A 9 16.67 -2.93 34.45
CA ASN A 9 15.25 -3.01 34.74
C ASN A 9 14.81 -1.74 35.47
N THR A 10 13.68 -1.13 35.07
CA THR A 10 12.91 -0.22 35.95
C THR A 10 11.45 -0.27 35.51
N VAL A 11 10.67 -1.18 36.09
CA VAL A 11 9.68 -0.97 37.18
C VAL A 11 8.48 -0.11 36.75
N LEU A 12 7.39 -0.84 36.51
CA LEU A 12 6.01 -0.40 36.35
C LEU A 12 5.54 0.29 37.65
N THR A 13 5.08 1.54 37.59
CA THR A 13 4.41 2.20 38.72
C THR A 13 2.97 2.46 38.35
N ALA A 14 2.06 1.68 38.94
CA ALA A 14 0.65 1.99 39.03
C ALA A 14 0.42 2.89 40.25
N ALA A 15 -0.24 4.03 40.07
CA ALA A 15 -0.75 4.85 41.17
C ALA A 15 -2.23 5.14 40.91
N GLY A 16 -3.04 4.74 41.88
CA GLY A 16 -4.50 4.75 41.82
C GLY A 16 -5.14 6.10 42.13
N PHE A 17 -6.46 6.11 41.91
CA PHE A 17 -7.38 7.21 42.11
C PHE A 17 -7.39 7.76 43.55
N ALA A 18 -7.44 9.09 43.66
CA ALA A 18 -8.03 9.79 44.80
C ALA A 18 -8.83 10.98 44.30
N ALA A 19 -10.15 10.93 44.49
CA ALA A 19 -11.07 12.05 44.29
C ALA A 19 -11.38 12.68 45.65
N THR A 20 -11.09 13.96 45.81
CA THR A 20 -11.67 14.82 46.86
C THR A 20 -11.87 16.23 46.30
N THR A 21 -13.12 16.66 46.34
CA THR A 21 -13.68 17.95 45.92
C THR A 21 -13.30 19.08 46.88
N ILE A 22 -12.99 20.28 46.36
CA ILE A 22 -13.39 21.63 46.83
C ILE A 22 -13.05 22.62 45.71
N GLY A 23 -14.04 23.42 45.28
CA GLY A 23 -14.05 24.12 44.01
C GLY A 23 -13.41 25.51 43.98
N ILE A 24 -12.93 25.88 42.80
CA ILE A 24 -12.84 27.26 42.30
C ILE A 24 -13.30 27.21 40.83
N ALA A 25 -14.23 28.10 40.50
CA ALA A 25 -14.86 28.20 39.19
C ALA A 25 -13.87 28.66 38.10
N ALA A 26 -13.65 27.80 37.12
CA ALA A 26 -13.17 28.15 35.79
C ALA A 26 -13.91 27.25 34.79
N PRO A 27 -14.28 27.73 33.59
CA PRO A 27 -15.05 26.93 32.65
C PRO A 27 -14.25 25.68 32.29
N ALA A 28 -14.75 24.54 32.75
CA ALA A 28 -14.33 23.24 32.27
C ALA A 28 -14.78 23.15 30.80
N ILE A 29 -13.87 23.46 29.87
CA ILE A 29 -13.86 22.72 28.62
C ILE A 29 -13.65 21.28 29.04
N ALA A 30 -14.75 20.53 29.10
CA ALA A 30 -14.70 19.09 29.10
C ALA A 30 -13.81 18.73 27.90
N ALA A 31 -12.63 18.20 28.17
CA ALA A 31 -11.96 17.33 27.23
C ALA A 31 -12.89 16.12 27.10
N GLN A 32 -13.90 16.27 26.26
CA GLN A 32 -14.67 15.17 25.74
C GLN A 32 -13.61 14.41 24.96
N ALA A 33 -13.08 13.36 25.57
CA ALA A 33 -12.45 12.29 24.84
C ALA A 33 -13.57 11.78 23.93
N THR A 34 -13.65 12.35 22.73
CA THR A 34 -14.36 11.75 21.61
C THR A 34 -13.89 10.30 21.61
N PRO A 35 -14.79 9.31 21.74
CA PRO A 35 -14.39 7.93 21.56
C PRO A 35 -13.60 7.89 20.26
N ALA A 36 -12.34 7.45 20.35
CA ALA A 36 -11.49 7.28 19.19
C ALA A 36 -12.36 6.55 18.16
N GLU A 37 -12.67 7.26 17.08
CA GLU A 37 -13.49 6.77 15.99
C GLU A 37 -12.86 5.46 15.59
N LYS A 38 -13.60 4.37 15.85
CA LYS A 38 -13.14 3.00 15.67
C LYS A 38 -12.65 2.92 14.24
N THR A 39 -11.32 2.97 14.04
CA THR A 39 -10.67 2.72 12.76
C THR A 39 -11.42 1.56 12.14
N ALA A 40 -12.07 1.81 11.00
CA ALA A 40 -12.86 0.82 10.31
C ALA A 40 -11.96 -0.41 10.15
N GLN A 41 -12.20 -1.42 10.99
CA GLN A 41 -11.52 -2.69 10.85
C GLN A 41 -12.06 -3.24 9.54
N VAL A 42 -11.22 -3.23 8.52
CA VAL A 42 -11.49 -3.96 7.28
C VAL A 42 -11.80 -5.38 7.70
N SER A 43 -13.08 -5.75 7.64
CA SER A 43 -13.53 -7.10 7.96
C SER A 43 -12.75 -8.07 7.09
N THR A 44 -11.92 -8.89 7.71
CA THR A 44 -11.30 -10.06 7.08
C THR A 44 -12.35 -11.14 6.91
N ASP A 45 -13.43 -10.86 6.18
CA ASP A 45 -14.30 -11.90 5.64
C ASP A 45 -13.69 -12.41 4.33
N ARG A 46 -12.44 -12.86 4.40
CA ARG A 46 -11.87 -13.71 3.34
C ARG A 46 -11.86 -15.12 3.89
N LYS A 47 -13.03 -15.75 3.90
CA LYS A 47 -13.14 -17.19 4.16
C LYS A 47 -12.15 -17.94 3.26
N GLY A 48 -11.17 -18.62 3.87
CA GLY A 48 -10.46 -19.73 3.24
C GLY A 48 -9.07 -19.47 2.63
N HIS A 49 -8.49 -18.27 2.72
CA HIS A 49 -7.13 -18.03 2.19
C HIS A 49 -6.23 -17.50 3.30
N GLY A 50 -5.20 -18.28 3.67
CA GLY A 50 -4.15 -17.81 4.59
C GLY A 50 -3.51 -16.51 4.10
N GLU A 51 -2.82 -15.80 5.00
CA GLU A 51 -2.08 -14.59 4.64
C GLU A 51 -1.08 -14.85 3.49
N ARG A 52 -0.92 -13.84 2.63
CA ARG A 52 0.02 -13.85 1.51
C ARG A 52 0.79 -12.55 1.53
N GLU A 53 2.09 -12.65 1.38
CA GLU A 53 3.01 -11.52 1.30
C GLU A 53 3.94 -11.73 0.11
N LEU A 54 4.26 -10.64 -0.59
CA LEU A 54 5.21 -10.64 -1.69
C LEU A 54 6.46 -9.87 -1.24
N ASP A 55 7.64 -10.47 -1.45
CA ASP A 55 8.92 -9.81 -1.18
C ASP A 55 9.24 -8.79 -2.27
N VAL A 56 8.72 -7.58 -2.10
CA VAL A 56 8.95 -6.45 -3.02
C VAL A 56 10.22 -5.71 -2.59
N ARG A 57 11.24 -5.66 -3.45
CA ARG A 57 12.41 -4.79 -3.27
C ARG A 57 12.05 -3.38 -3.69
N TYR A 58 11.40 -2.67 -2.78
CA TYR A 58 10.87 -1.34 -3.03
C TYR A 58 11.98 -0.32 -3.34
N GLU A 59 11.75 0.47 -4.38
CA GLU A 59 12.44 1.74 -4.62
C GLU A 59 11.41 2.79 -5.04
N ALA A 60 11.57 4.01 -4.51
CA ALA A 60 10.72 5.13 -4.85
C ALA A 60 11.05 5.66 -6.26
N GLN A 61 10.06 6.22 -6.94
CA GLN A 61 10.31 6.92 -8.20
C GLN A 61 11.20 8.15 -7.96
N PRO A 62 12.21 8.40 -8.82
CA PRO A 62 13.14 9.53 -8.64
C PRO A 62 12.54 10.89 -9.03
N ASN A 63 11.43 10.92 -9.76
CA ASN A 63 10.77 12.12 -10.26
C ASN A 63 9.27 11.86 -10.47
N PHE A 64 8.49 12.89 -10.82
CA PHE A 64 7.02 12.77 -10.91
C PHE A 64 6.51 11.91 -12.08
N TYR A 65 7.31 11.68 -13.12
CA TYR A 65 6.92 10.98 -14.36
C TYR A 65 7.37 9.51 -14.42
N TYR A 66 8.14 9.03 -13.44
CA TYR A 66 8.67 7.66 -13.35
C TYR A 66 7.77 6.67 -12.58
N CYS A 67 6.49 7.01 -12.36
CA CYS A 67 5.55 6.13 -11.66
C CYS A 67 5.42 4.75 -12.32
N GLY A 68 5.27 4.69 -13.65
CA GLY A 68 5.20 3.44 -14.42
C GLY A 68 6.47 2.58 -14.32
N PRO A 69 7.66 3.14 -14.61
CA PRO A 69 8.93 2.43 -14.49
C PRO A 69 9.22 1.92 -13.08
N ALA A 70 9.03 2.77 -12.06
CA ALA A 70 9.27 2.39 -10.67
C ALA A 70 8.30 1.28 -10.21
N ALA A 71 7.01 1.41 -10.50
CA ALA A 71 6.01 0.40 -10.15
C ALA A 71 6.32 -0.94 -10.83
N THR A 72 6.69 -0.92 -12.11
CA THR A 72 7.01 -2.13 -12.88
C THR A 72 8.28 -2.80 -12.37
N ARG A 73 9.34 -2.03 -12.10
CA ARG A 73 10.56 -2.53 -11.48
C ARG A 73 10.27 -3.21 -10.15
N ASN A 74 9.53 -2.53 -9.27
CA ASN A 74 9.16 -3.08 -7.96
C ASN A 74 8.35 -4.37 -8.13
N ALA A 75 7.41 -4.43 -9.08
CA ALA A 75 6.65 -5.64 -9.36
C ALA A 75 7.53 -6.81 -9.85
N LEU A 76 8.48 -6.54 -10.73
CA LEU A 76 9.41 -7.56 -11.26
C LEU A 76 10.41 -8.05 -10.19
N SER A 77 10.67 -7.26 -9.15
CA SER A 77 11.56 -7.66 -8.06
C SER A 77 11.06 -8.87 -7.27
N VAL A 78 9.74 -9.06 -7.20
CA VAL A 78 9.11 -10.25 -6.60
C VAL A 78 9.54 -11.53 -7.33
N LEU A 79 9.84 -11.41 -8.63
CA LEU A 79 10.32 -12.50 -9.47
C LEU A 79 11.85 -12.60 -9.50
N GLY A 80 12.53 -11.94 -8.55
CA GLY A 80 13.99 -11.94 -8.42
C GLY A 80 14.72 -11.06 -9.43
N LYS A 81 14.00 -10.30 -10.28
CA LYS A 81 14.64 -9.41 -11.25
C LYS A 81 15.17 -8.16 -10.57
N ASN A 82 16.35 -7.71 -11.01
CA ASN A 82 16.93 -6.45 -10.59
C ASN A 82 17.18 -5.61 -11.84
N ILE A 83 16.31 -4.65 -12.08
CA ILE A 83 16.33 -3.81 -13.28
C ILE A 83 16.49 -2.37 -12.83
N ASP A 84 17.34 -1.63 -13.54
CA ASP A 84 17.54 -0.20 -13.32
C ASP A 84 16.30 0.59 -13.76
N VAL A 85 15.92 1.62 -13.00
CA VAL A 85 14.68 2.38 -13.29
C VAL A 85 14.82 3.23 -14.55
N ASP A 86 16.01 3.72 -14.89
CA ASP A 86 16.25 4.48 -16.13
C ASP A 86 16.21 3.55 -17.34
N ALA A 87 16.75 2.33 -17.22
CA ALA A 87 16.62 1.30 -18.24
C ALA A 87 15.12 0.94 -18.48
N MET A 88 14.34 0.83 -17.40
CA MET A 88 12.91 0.59 -17.46
C MET A 88 12.16 1.75 -18.14
N ALA A 89 12.49 2.98 -17.78
CA ALA A 89 11.90 4.18 -18.36
C ALA A 89 12.19 4.30 -19.86
N LYS A 90 13.43 4.00 -20.28
CA LYS A 90 13.82 3.96 -21.69
C LYS A 90 13.03 2.91 -22.47
N GLU A 91 12.86 1.73 -21.88
CA GLU A 91 12.12 0.65 -22.54
C GLU A 91 10.62 0.95 -22.68
N MET A 92 10.02 1.61 -21.68
CA MET A 92 8.63 2.05 -21.70
C MET A 92 8.38 3.30 -22.53
N GLY A 93 9.42 3.94 -23.06
CA GLY A 93 9.30 5.23 -23.75
C GLY A 93 8.80 6.36 -22.84
N THR A 94 9.11 6.28 -21.54
CA THR A 94 8.71 7.29 -20.56
C THR A 94 9.34 8.64 -20.90
N THR A 95 8.53 9.70 -20.86
CA THR A 95 8.96 11.09 -21.06
C THR A 95 8.62 11.93 -19.84
N GLU A 96 8.90 13.24 -19.86
CA GLU A 96 8.44 14.16 -18.82
C GLU A 96 6.91 14.26 -18.72
N ALA A 97 6.18 13.80 -19.75
CA ALA A 97 4.72 13.65 -19.69
C ALA A 97 4.26 12.38 -18.95
N GLY A 98 5.18 11.52 -18.52
CA GLY A 98 4.89 10.24 -17.89
C GLY A 98 5.00 9.05 -18.84
N THR A 99 4.52 7.90 -18.35
CA THR A 99 4.23 6.71 -19.16
C THR A 99 2.74 6.74 -19.45
N ASN A 100 2.38 6.92 -20.72
CA ASN A 100 1.04 7.38 -21.11
C ASN A 100 -0.06 6.33 -20.90
N SER A 101 0.29 5.04 -20.89
CA SER A 101 -0.71 3.98 -20.76
C SER A 101 -0.18 2.71 -20.08
N ILE A 102 -1.08 1.95 -19.46
CA ILE A 102 -0.81 0.57 -19.04
C ILE A 102 -0.45 -0.33 -20.24
N ASN A 103 -0.85 0.06 -21.45
CA ASN A 103 -0.49 -0.62 -22.69
C ASN A 103 0.99 -0.46 -23.05
N ASP A 104 1.70 0.51 -22.47
CA ASP A 104 3.16 0.65 -22.60
C ASP A 104 3.89 -0.22 -21.56
N ILE A 105 3.24 -0.52 -20.44
CA ILE A 105 3.78 -1.30 -19.32
C ILE A 105 3.66 -2.81 -19.56
N THR A 106 2.49 -3.29 -20.01
CA THR A 106 2.20 -4.72 -20.18
C THR A 106 3.15 -5.44 -21.15
N PRO A 107 3.56 -4.86 -22.29
CA PRO A 107 4.56 -5.47 -23.17
C PRO A 107 5.92 -5.66 -22.48
N VAL A 108 6.36 -4.69 -21.68
CA VAL A 108 7.63 -4.76 -20.94
C VAL A 108 7.57 -5.84 -19.86
N LEU A 109 6.50 -5.86 -19.06
CA LEU A 109 6.23 -6.93 -18.10
C LEU A 109 6.26 -8.31 -18.78
N ASN A 110 5.57 -8.45 -19.91
CA ASN A 110 5.49 -9.71 -20.65
C ASN A 110 6.82 -10.14 -21.26
N LYS A 111 7.62 -9.20 -21.77
CA LYS A 111 8.97 -9.48 -22.26
C LYS A 111 9.84 -9.99 -21.13
N GLU A 112 9.80 -9.33 -19.98
CA GLU A 112 10.60 -9.70 -18.82
C GLU A 112 10.17 -11.05 -18.23
N THR A 113 8.88 -11.37 -18.20
CA THR A 113 8.38 -12.59 -17.55
C THR A 113 8.07 -13.75 -18.49
N GLY A 114 8.12 -13.58 -19.82
CA GLY A 114 7.75 -14.64 -20.76
C GLY A 114 6.25 -14.77 -21.05
N LYS A 115 5.51 -13.65 -21.07
CA LYS A 115 4.06 -13.50 -21.42
C LYS A 115 3.06 -13.97 -20.35
N HIS A 116 3.04 -13.32 -19.19
CA HIS A 116 2.16 -13.67 -18.07
C HIS A 116 1.25 -12.54 -17.56
N TYR A 117 1.38 -11.33 -18.09
CA TYR A 117 0.64 -10.14 -17.70
C TYR A 117 -0.42 -9.75 -18.73
N ARG A 118 -1.54 -9.25 -18.22
CA ARG A 118 -2.63 -8.66 -19.00
C ARG A 118 -3.07 -7.35 -18.36
N SER A 119 -3.48 -6.39 -19.18
CA SER A 119 -4.17 -5.18 -18.71
C SER A 119 -5.67 -5.43 -18.64
N VAL A 120 -6.28 -4.99 -17.55
CA VAL A 120 -7.75 -4.90 -17.40
C VAL A 120 -8.06 -3.44 -17.09
N GLU A 121 -8.96 -2.83 -17.85
CA GLU A 121 -9.29 -1.41 -17.72
C GLU A 121 -10.70 -1.24 -17.16
N ILE A 122 -10.82 -0.33 -16.18
CA ILE A 122 -12.09 0.25 -15.73
C ILE A 122 -12.07 1.69 -16.25
N ARG A 123 -12.92 1.99 -17.23
CA ARG A 123 -12.86 3.28 -17.97
C ARG A 123 -13.81 4.33 -17.42
N ASP A 124 -14.93 3.89 -16.88
CA ASP A 124 -15.93 4.78 -16.33
C ASP A 124 -15.48 5.31 -14.97
N GLY A 125 -15.88 6.53 -14.63
CA GLY A 125 -15.51 7.17 -13.35
C GLY A 125 -16.04 6.43 -12.12
N LYS A 126 -16.93 5.45 -12.30
CA LYS A 126 -17.42 4.55 -11.26
C LYS A 126 -17.39 3.12 -11.76
N ALA A 127 -16.68 2.26 -11.04
CA ALA A 127 -16.70 0.83 -11.29
C ALA A 127 -18.05 0.22 -10.94
N ASP A 128 -18.57 -0.68 -11.78
CA ASP A 128 -19.71 -1.52 -11.43
C ASP A 128 -19.30 -2.71 -10.54
N ASP A 129 -20.28 -3.37 -9.93
CA ASP A 129 -20.04 -4.50 -9.02
C ASP A 129 -19.21 -5.61 -9.70
N LYS A 130 -19.51 -5.92 -10.96
CA LYS A 130 -18.80 -6.96 -11.72
C LYS A 130 -17.34 -6.60 -11.97
N GLN A 131 -17.05 -5.33 -12.24
CA GLN A 131 -15.69 -4.82 -12.40
C GLN A 131 -14.93 -4.91 -11.08
N THR A 132 -15.55 -4.53 -9.95
CA THR A 132 -14.90 -4.63 -8.63
C THR A 132 -14.67 -6.09 -8.20
N ASP A 133 -15.60 -6.99 -8.48
CA ASP A 133 -15.45 -8.42 -8.24
C ASP A 133 -14.34 -9.03 -9.09
N THR A 134 -14.28 -8.66 -10.37
CA THR A 134 -13.21 -9.09 -11.29
C THR A 134 -11.85 -8.60 -10.80
N LEU A 135 -11.75 -7.34 -10.40
CA LEU A 135 -10.53 -6.76 -9.84
C LEU A 135 -10.07 -7.54 -8.60
N ARG A 136 -10.99 -7.82 -7.66
CA ARG A 136 -10.70 -8.57 -6.44
C ARG A 136 -10.20 -9.98 -6.74
N ALA A 137 -10.89 -10.70 -7.62
CA ALA A 137 -10.50 -12.05 -8.03
C ALA A 137 -9.15 -12.07 -8.74
N ASP A 138 -8.88 -11.10 -9.61
CA ASP A 138 -7.63 -10.99 -10.34
C ASP A 138 -6.45 -10.65 -9.42
N ILE A 139 -6.64 -9.77 -8.42
CA ILE A 139 -5.63 -9.47 -7.41
C ILE A 139 -5.29 -10.73 -6.61
N VAL A 140 -6.30 -11.43 -6.07
CA VAL A 140 -6.08 -12.63 -5.27
C VAL A 140 -5.31 -13.68 -6.07
N ARG A 141 -5.77 -13.99 -7.30
CA ARG A 141 -5.10 -14.95 -8.18
C ARG A 141 -3.64 -14.54 -8.47
N THR A 142 -3.40 -13.26 -8.76
CA THR A 142 -2.05 -12.78 -9.11
C THR A 142 -1.08 -12.91 -7.93
N VAL A 143 -1.54 -12.56 -6.72
CA VAL A 143 -0.75 -12.69 -5.48
C VAL A 143 -0.54 -14.17 -5.12
N ASP A 144 -1.57 -15.02 -5.24
CA ASP A 144 -1.43 -16.47 -5.04
C ASP A 144 -0.45 -17.11 -6.02
N ASP A 145 -0.34 -16.58 -7.24
CA ASP A 145 0.65 -16.99 -8.24
C ASP A 145 2.06 -16.41 -8.00
N GLY A 146 2.30 -15.73 -6.87
CA GLY A 146 3.59 -15.14 -6.51
C GLY A 146 3.99 -13.95 -7.39
N ARG A 147 3.01 -13.20 -7.92
CA ARG A 147 3.24 -12.06 -8.80
C ARG A 147 2.66 -10.78 -8.21
N ALA A 148 3.33 -9.66 -8.43
CA ALA A 148 2.82 -8.35 -8.06
C ALA A 148 1.86 -7.78 -9.12
N VAL A 149 0.91 -6.98 -8.65
CA VAL A 149 -0.02 -6.20 -9.48
C VAL A 149 0.53 -4.79 -9.69
N VAL A 150 0.49 -4.30 -10.92
CA VAL A 150 0.75 -2.89 -11.24
C VAL A 150 -0.59 -2.21 -11.53
N ALA A 151 -0.91 -1.17 -10.77
CA ALA A 151 -2.15 -0.42 -10.92
C ALA A 151 -1.85 1.00 -11.40
N ASN A 152 -2.52 1.41 -12.48
CA ASN A 152 -2.52 2.80 -12.94
C ASN A 152 -3.89 3.41 -12.61
N ILE A 153 -3.89 4.50 -11.85
CA ILE A 153 -5.10 5.24 -11.51
C ILE A 153 -5.01 6.60 -12.18
N ALA A 154 -5.91 6.85 -13.13
CA ALA A 154 -6.05 8.12 -13.80
C ALA A 154 -7.29 8.85 -13.26
N GLY A 155 -7.12 10.08 -12.78
CA GLY A 155 -8.19 10.89 -12.24
C GLY A 155 -7.85 11.47 -10.87
N THR A 156 -8.81 12.19 -10.29
CA THR A 156 -8.75 12.69 -8.92
C THR A 156 -9.49 11.74 -8.00
N THR A 157 -9.06 11.63 -6.75
CA THR A 157 -9.78 10.86 -5.73
C THR A 157 -10.90 11.70 -5.12
N THR A 158 -12.05 11.08 -4.93
CA THR A 158 -13.12 11.56 -4.04
C THR A 158 -13.37 10.51 -2.96
N ASP A 159 -14.11 10.85 -1.90
CA ASP A 159 -14.39 9.90 -0.82
C ASP A 159 -15.38 8.80 -1.27
N THR A 160 -15.82 7.94 -0.36
CA THR A 160 -16.73 6.82 -0.70
C THR A 160 -18.11 7.26 -1.17
N ASP A 161 -18.47 8.52 -0.95
CA ASP A 161 -19.77 9.10 -1.29
C ASP A 161 -19.75 9.82 -2.65
N GLY A 162 -18.55 10.13 -3.17
CA GLY A 162 -18.34 10.58 -4.55
C GLY A 162 -18.08 12.06 -4.73
#